data_AF-A0A7Y2DJ75-F1
#
_entry.id   AF-A0A7Y2DJ75-F1
#
_cell.length_a   1.000
_cell.length_b   1.000
_cell.length_c   1.000
_cell.angle_alpha   90.00
_cell.angle_beta   90.00
_cell.angle_gamma   90.00
#
_symmetry.space_group_name_H-M   'P 1'
#
loop_
_entity.id
_entity.type
_entity.pdbx_description
1 polymer ?
#
loop_
_entity_poly.entity_id
_entity_poly.type
_entity_poly.pdbx_seq_one_letter_code
_entity_poly.pdbx_strand_id
1 'polypeptide(L)'
;MRCLSLALVLIFLSCNGQKKSAMATEGANNQNTDERLSLVVSDMYAPTEAVETLVIKDAKSLQKFYSKVNRTRKPGLPVPEIDFSKEMVVVH
;
A
#
# COMPACT_ATOMS: atom_id res chain seq x y z
N MET A 1 28.57 12.28 38.25
CA MET A 1 28.53 13.13 37.03
C MET A 1 29.38 12.60 35.87
N ARG A 2 30.64 12.16 36.07
CA ARG A 2 31.50 11.62 34.98
C ARG A 2 30.96 10.37 34.28
N CYS A 3 30.27 9.47 34.99
CA CYS A 3 29.67 8.28 34.38
C CYS A 3 28.42 8.61 33.52
N LEU A 4 27.69 9.68 33.85
CA LEU A 4 26.52 10.12 33.10
C LEU A 4 26.92 10.70 31.74
N SER A 5 28.01 11.48 31.72
CA SER A 5 28.60 11.98 30.48
C SER A 5 29.21 10.87 29.62
N LEU A 6 29.79 9.82 30.22
CA LEU A 6 30.25 8.64 29.46
C LEU A 6 29.10 7.87 28.80
N ALA A 7 27.98 7.68 29.50
CA ALA A 7 26.81 6.98 28.96
C ALA A 7 26.19 7.74 27.79
N LEU A 8 26.15 9.08 27.86
CA LEU A 8 25.61 9.93 26.79
C LEU A 8 26.44 9.84 25.49
N VAL A 9 27.77 9.75 25.59
CA VAL A 9 28.67 9.61 24.43
C VAL A 9 28.45 8.28 23.72
N LEU A 10 28.24 7.18 24.44
CA LEU A 10 28.02 5.85 23.85
C LEU A 10 26.72 5.77 23.02
N ILE A 11 25.70 6.56 23.36
CA ILE A 11 24.43 6.59 22.62
C ILE A 11 24.60 7.21 21.24
N PHE A 12 25.42 8.27 21.11
CA PHE A 12 25.67 8.93 19.82
C PHE A 12 26.53 8.10 18.85
N LEU A 13 27.37 7.17 19.35
CA LEU A 13 28.14 6.25 18.48
C LEU A 13 27.32 5.08 17.93
N SER A 14 26.08 4.86 18.40
CA SER A 14 25.21 3.77 17.91
C SER A 14 24.60 4.04 16.51
N CYS A 15 24.79 5.25 15.97
CA CYS A 15 24.07 5.71 14.77
C CYS A 15 24.54 5.12 13.42
N ASN A 16 25.31 4.03 13.39
CA ASN A 16 25.78 3.37 12.17
C ASN A 16 25.34 1.90 12.02
N GLY A 17 24.52 1.37 12.93
CA GLY A 17 24.14 -0.05 12.97
C GLY A 17 23.33 -0.58 11.78
N GLN A 18 22.83 0.29 10.89
CA GLN A 18 21.96 -0.11 9.77
C GLN A 18 22.49 0.29 8.39
N LYS A 19 23.68 0.90 8.27
CA LYS A 19 24.21 1.30 6.95
C LYS A 19 24.68 0.11 6.11
N LYS A 20 24.98 -1.05 6.72
CA LYS A 20 25.57 -2.22 6.05
C LYS A 20 24.55 -3.22 5.50
N SER A 21 23.29 -3.21 5.95
CA SER A 21 22.26 -4.11 5.39
C SER A 21 21.74 -3.67 4.02
N ALA A 22 22.07 -2.45 3.57
CA ALA A 22 21.79 -1.98 2.21
C ALA A 22 23.04 -1.97 1.29
N MET A 23 24.23 -2.32 1.82
CA MET A 23 25.50 -2.20 1.11
C MET A 23 26.43 -3.40 1.31
N ALA A 24 25.87 -4.54 1.74
CA ALA A 24 26.53 -5.85 1.72
C ALA A 24 25.86 -6.72 0.64
N THR A 25 26.03 -6.32 -0.61
CA THR A 25 25.95 -7.23 -1.76
C THR A 25 27.05 -6.86 -2.74
N GLU A 26 28.28 -6.78 -2.24
CA GLU A 26 29.46 -6.96 -3.07
C GLU A 26 30.30 -8.08 -2.45
N GLY A 27 30.35 -9.23 -3.15
CA GLY A 27 31.26 -10.33 -2.84
C GLY A 27 30.66 -11.45 -1.98
N ALA A 28 29.94 -12.36 -2.63
CA ALA A 28 29.99 -13.83 -2.44
C ALA A 28 28.61 -14.49 -2.66
N ASN A 29 28.21 -14.71 -3.91
CA ASN A 29 27.59 -15.99 -4.26
C ASN A 29 27.73 -16.29 -5.75
N ASN A 30 28.08 -17.54 -6.05
CA ASN A 30 28.27 -18.08 -7.38
C ASN A 30 26.92 -18.65 -7.88
N GLN A 31 26.59 -18.39 -9.15
CA GLN A 31 25.56 -19.04 -9.99
C GLN A 31 24.06 -18.75 -9.75
N ASN A 32 23.59 -17.60 -10.24
CA ASN A 32 22.55 -17.48 -11.28
C ASN A 32 22.22 -15.99 -11.46
N THR A 33 22.95 -15.34 -12.35
CA THR A 33 22.94 -13.88 -12.52
C THR A 33 22.18 -13.51 -13.79
N ASP A 34 20.88 -13.81 -13.86
CA ASP A 34 20.01 -13.26 -14.92
C ASP A 34 18.63 -12.80 -14.43
N GLU A 35 18.48 -12.54 -13.13
CA GLU A 35 17.29 -11.87 -12.62
C GLU A 35 17.70 -10.80 -11.60
N ARG A 36 18.50 -9.83 -12.06
CA ARG A 36 18.61 -8.56 -11.32
C ARG A 36 17.25 -7.89 -11.40
N LEU A 37 16.47 -8.00 -10.31
CA LEU A 37 15.21 -7.30 -10.17
C LEU A 37 15.45 -5.81 -10.44
N SER A 38 14.90 -5.34 -11.57
CA SER A 38 14.95 -3.94 -11.95
C SER A 38 13.59 -3.32 -11.67
N LEU A 39 13.61 -2.13 -11.07
CA LEU A 39 12.39 -1.36 -10.89
C LEU A 39 11.88 -0.94 -12.27
N VAL A 40 10.81 -1.58 -12.74
CA VAL A 40 10.20 -1.29 -14.04
C VAL A 40 9.36 -0.01 -13.97
N VAL A 41 8.63 0.21 -12.86
CA VAL A 41 7.82 1.41 -12.67
C VAL A 41 7.62 1.70 -11.18
N SER A 42 7.68 2.97 -10.80
CA SER A 42 7.21 3.49 -9.51
C SER A 42 6.38 4.72 -9.77
N ASP A 43 5.16 4.74 -9.30
CA ASP A 43 4.28 5.90 -9.41
C ASP A 43 3.68 6.22 -8.04
N MET A 44 3.49 7.50 -7.76
CA MET A 44 2.81 7.99 -6.57
C MET A 44 1.33 8.19 -6.92
N TYR A 45 0.53 7.15 -6.72
CA TYR A 45 -0.92 7.26 -6.85
C TYR A 45 -1.48 8.05 -5.66
N ALA A 46 -1.64 9.35 -5.86
CA ALA A 46 -2.44 10.21 -5.01
C ALA A 46 -3.80 10.40 -5.68
N PRO A 47 -4.90 9.88 -5.12
CA PRO A 47 -6.23 10.21 -5.61
C PRO A 47 -6.44 11.72 -5.41
N THR A 48 -6.40 12.49 -6.50
CA THR A 48 -6.77 13.91 -6.52
C THR A 48 -8.27 14.12 -6.66
N GLU A 49 -9.05 13.04 -6.69
CA GLU A 49 -10.49 13.08 -6.87
C GLU A 49 -11.16 13.75 -5.66
N ALA A 50 -11.89 14.83 -5.92
CA ALA A 50 -12.82 15.40 -4.96
C ALA A 50 -13.77 14.29 -4.46
N VAL A 51 -14.25 14.40 -3.22
CA VAL A 51 -15.25 13.47 -2.70
C VAL A 51 -16.50 13.55 -3.60
N GLU A 52 -16.63 12.60 -4.52
CA GLU A 52 -17.78 12.50 -5.41
C GLU A 52 -18.86 11.64 -4.75
N THR A 53 -20.00 12.24 -4.48
CA THR A 53 -21.19 11.49 -4.08
C THR A 53 -21.75 10.75 -5.30
N LEU A 54 -21.74 9.42 -5.25
CA LEU A 54 -22.31 8.58 -6.31
C LEU A 54 -23.74 8.17 -5.95
N VAL A 55 -24.69 8.45 -6.85
CA VAL A 55 -26.08 8.00 -6.73
C VAL A 55 -26.34 6.88 -7.73
N ILE A 56 -26.64 5.68 -7.23
CA ILE A 56 -26.88 4.47 -8.02
C ILE A 56 -28.39 4.18 -7.99
N LYS A 57 -29.01 4.11 -9.17
CA LYS A 57 -30.46 3.95 -9.35
C LYS A 57 -30.87 2.64 -10.02
N ASP A 58 -29.91 1.76 -10.30
CA ASP A 58 -30.17 0.50 -10.98
C ASP A 58 -29.16 -0.59 -10.60
N ALA A 59 -29.58 -1.84 -10.75
CA ALA A 59 -28.79 -3.00 -10.37
C ALA A 59 -27.50 -3.16 -11.18
N LYS A 60 -27.50 -2.77 -12.46
CA LYS A 60 -26.33 -2.87 -13.33
C LYS A 60 -25.23 -1.91 -12.88
N SER A 61 -25.61 -0.69 -12.50
CA SER A 61 -24.70 0.30 -11.92
C SER A 61 -24.14 -0.15 -10.57
N LEU A 62 -24.97 -0.76 -9.71
CA LEU A 62 -24.52 -1.33 -8.44
C LEU A 62 -23.50 -2.47 -8.63
N GLN A 63 -23.77 -3.37 -9.58
CA GLN A 63 -22.86 -4.46 -9.91
C GLN A 63 -21.52 -3.94 -10.45
N LYS A 64 -21.55 -2.88 -11.27
CA LYS A 64 -20.34 -2.23 -11.79
C LYS A 64 -19.52 -1.57 -10.67
N PHE A 65 -20.19 -0.96 -9.69
CA PHE A 65 -19.53 -0.39 -8.51
C PHE A 65 -18.80 -1.47 -7.71
N TYR A 66 -19.50 -2.55 -7.31
CA TYR A 66 -18.88 -3.66 -6.58
C TYR A 66 -17.78 -4.37 -7.37
N SER A 67 -17.91 -4.45 -8.70
CA SER A 67 -16.85 -5.01 -9.56
C SER A 67 -15.55 -4.20 -9.49
N LYS A 68 -15.62 -2.88 -9.29
CA LYS A 68 -14.43 -2.06 -9.07
C LYS A 68 -13.86 -2.29 -7.67
N VAL A 69 -14.71 -2.27 -6.64
CA VAL A 69 -14.31 -2.49 -5.24
C VAL A 69 -13.66 -3.86 -5.06
N ASN A 70 -14.19 -4.90 -5.70
CA ASN A 70 -13.71 -6.27 -5.56
C ASN A 70 -12.39 -6.55 -6.30
N ARG A 71 -11.84 -5.63 -7.08
CA ARG A 71 -10.53 -5.82 -7.77
C ARG A 71 -9.39 -6.00 -6.77
N THR A 72 -9.49 -5.40 -5.61
CA THR A 72 -8.42 -5.36 -4.61
C THR A 72 -8.69 -6.28 -3.40
N ARG A 73 -9.75 -7.11 -3.43
CA ARG A 73 -10.16 -7.95 -2.28
C ARG A 73 -10.38 -9.42 -2.66
N LYS A 74 -9.95 -10.33 -1.77
CA LYS A 74 -10.30 -11.76 -1.78
C LYS A 74 -10.67 -12.24 -0.36
N PRO A 75 -11.83 -12.90 -0.16
CA PRO A 75 -12.94 -13.01 -1.11
C PRO A 75 -13.56 -11.63 -1.41
N GLY A 76 -14.24 -11.51 -2.55
CA GLY A 76 -14.97 -10.30 -2.90
C GLY A 76 -16.16 -10.05 -1.98
N LEU A 77 -16.61 -8.80 -1.87
CA LEU A 77 -17.84 -8.45 -1.19
C LEU A 77 -19.06 -8.90 -2.01
N PRO A 78 -20.08 -9.51 -1.39
CA PRO A 78 -21.32 -9.82 -2.07
C PRO A 78 -22.06 -8.53 -2.47
N VAL A 79 -22.73 -8.56 -3.61
CA VAL A 79 -23.57 -7.44 -4.08
C VAL A 79 -24.95 -7.56 -3.42
N PRO A 80 -25.47 -6.52 -2.76
CA PRO A 80 -26.78 -6.57 -2.12
C PRO A 80 -27.92 -6.53 -3.14
N GLU A 81 -29.03 -7.20 -2.83
CA GLU A 81 -30.27 -7.10 -3.58
C GLU A 81 -31.09 -5.90 -3.10
N ILE A 82 -31.49 -5.03 -4.04
CA ILE A 82 -32.19 -3.78 -3.75
C ILE A 82 -33.35 -3.61 -4.72
N ASP A 83 -34.51 -3.23 -4.18
CA ASP A 83 -35.67 -2.82 -4.96
C ASP A 83 -35.49 -1.36 -5.44
N PHE A 84 -34.85 -1.20 -6.60
CA PHE A 84 -34.60 0.11 -7.21
C PHE A 84 -35.86 0.84 -7.71
N SER A 85 -37.04 0.22 -7.63
CA SER A 85 -38.30 0.93 -7.89
C SER A 85 -38.70 1.84 -6.73
N LYS A 86 -38.16 1.60 -5.53
CA LYS A 86 -38.45 2.34 -4.30
C LYS A 86 -37.23 3.05 -3.73
N GLU A 87 -36.08 2.40 -3.85
CA GLU A 87 -34.85 2.81 -3.19
C GLU A 87 -33.78 3.23 -4.19
N MET A 88 -32.82 4.03 -3.71
CA MET A 88 -31.58 4.32 -4.42
C MET A 88 -30.40 4.23 -3.46
N VAL A 89 -29.21 3.91 -3.98
CA VAL A 89 -28.00 3.81 -3.17
C VAL A 89 -27.18 5.09 -3.32
N VAL A 90 -26.77 5.66 -2.19
CA VAL A 90 -25.87 6.81 -2.13
C VAL A 90 -24.55 6.38 -1.51
N VAL A 91 -23.45 6.65 -2.20
CA VAL A 91 -22.07 6.40 -1.72
C VAL A 91 -21.40 7.75 -1.52
N HIS A 92 -20.84 7.98 -0.34
CA HIS A 92 -20.09 9.16 0.10
C HIS A 92 -18.72 8.69 0.59
#